data_AF-A0A964ZSF7-F1
#
_entry.id   AF-A0A964ZSF7-F1
#
_cell.length_a   1.000
_cell.length_b   1.000
_cell.length_c   1.000
_cell.angle_alpha   90.00
_cell.angle_beta   90.00
_cell.angle_gamma   90.00
#
_symmetry.space_group_name_H-M   'P 1'
#
loop_
_entity.id
_entity.type
_entity.pdbx_description
1 polymer ?
#
loop_
_entity_poly.entity_id
_entity_poly.type
_entity_poly.pdbx_seq_one_letter_code
_entity_poly.pdbx_strand_id
1 'polypeptide(L)'
;MLEGRDIGSVVFPDATLKVYLVATPMVRAQRRVAQHGGDVVEIARAIAERDERDSTRSDSPLRQMPDAVVVDTSDRSVAEVIAEIRALLAERQPQGST
;
A
#
# COMPACT_ATOMS: atom_id res chain seq x y z
N MET A 1 5.04 -5.73 11.77
CA MET A 1 4.50 -5.15 10.53
C MET A 1 3.10 -5.71 10.38
N LEU A 2 2.08 -4.89 10.63
CA LEU A 2 0.68 -5.30 10.49
C LEU A 2 0.25 -4.94 9.06
N GLU A 3 -0.26 -5.90 8.30
CA GLU A 3 -0.71 -5.73 6.90
C GLU A 3 -2.24 -5.75 6.83
N GLY A 4 -2.84 -4.77 6.17
CA GLY A 4 -4.29 -4.59 6.10
C GLY A 4 -4.69 -3.21 5.57
N ARG A 5 -5.85 -3.15 4.90
CA ARG A 5 -6.37 -1.94 4.24
C ARG A 5 -6.74 -0.80 5.19
N ASP A 6 -7.04 -1.10 6.45
CA ASP A 6 -7.63 -0.15 7.42
C ASP A 6 -6.72 0.17 8.62
N ILE A 7 -5.41 -0.07 8.52
CA ILE A 7 -4.55 -0.08 9.70
C ILE A 7 -4.07 1.32 10.10
N GLY A 8 -3.83 2.21 9.13
CA GLY A 8 -3.15 3.49 9.37
C GLY A 8 -3.95 4.51 10.18
N SER A 9 -5.27 4.57 10.00
CA SER A 9 -6.11 5.64 10.58
C SER A 9 -6.82 5.27 11.87
N VAL A 10 -7.09 3.98 12.10
CA VAL A 10 -7.88 3.50 13.26
C VAL A 10 -7.03 2.81 14.31
N VAL A 11 -5.96 2.12 13.92
CA VAL A 11 -5.23 1.23 14.83
C VAL A 11 -4.01 1.89 15.47
N PHE A 12 -3.28 2.75 14.73
CA PHE A 12 -2.08 3.42 15.23
C PHE A 12 -1.97 4.88 14.74
N PRO A 13 -2.75 5.81 15.33
CA PRO A 13 -2.71 7.22 14.95
C PRO A 13 -1.34 7.87 15.16
N ASP A 14 -0.54 7.40 16.13
CA ASP A 14 0.77 7.96 16.48
C ASP A 14 1.95 7.17 15.88
N ALA A 15 1.72 6.38 14.82
CA ALA A 15 2.78 5.62 14.17
C ALA A 15 3.91 6.55 13.67
N THR A 16 5.15 6.24 14.03
CA THR A 16 6.37 6.99 13.60
C THR A 16 6.51 7.09 12.09
N LEU A 17 6.00 6.10 11.35
CA LEU A 17 5.95 6.10 9.90
C LEU A 17 4.61 5.49 9.46
N LYS A 18 3.86 6.22 8.64
CA LYS A 18 2.68 5.73 7.94
C LYS A 18 3.01 5.62 6.46
N VAL A 19 2.80 4.44 5.88
CA VAL A 19 3.08 4.17 4.46
C VAL A 19 1.78 3.78 3.78
N TYR A 20 1.50 4.39 2.64
CA TYR A 20 0.39 4.07 1.76
C TYR A 20 0.94 3.44 0.47
N LEU A 21 0.87 2.11 0.37
CA LEU A 21 1.38 1.39 -0.79
C LEU A 21 0.37 1.44 -1.93
N VAL A 22 0.82 1.88 -3.10
CA VAL A 22 0.02 1.88 -4.33
C VAL A 22 0.66 1.01 -5.39
N ALA A 23 -0.18 0.51 -6.30
CA ALA A 23 0.23 -0.10 -7.55
C ALA A 23 -0.93 -0.04 -8.53
N THR A 24 -0.63 0.06 -9.82
CA THR A 24 -1.69 0.05 -10.84
C THR A 24 -2.50 -1.25 -10.80
N PRO A 25 -3.82 -1.22 -11.14
CA PRO A 25 -4.63 -2.43 -11.24
C PRO A 25 -4.04 -3.47 -12.20
N MET A 26 -3.42 -3.01 -13.30
CA MET A 26 -2.78 -3.87 -14.29
C MET A 26 -1.59 -4.65 -13.70
N VAL A 27 -0.68 -3.98 -12.99
CA VAL A 27 0.44 -4.64 -12.32
C VAL A 27 -0.06 -5.64 -11.27
N ARG A 28 -1.06 -5.25 -10.47
CA ARG A 28 -1.66 -6.13 -9.46
C ARG A 28 -2.32 -7.35 -10.10
N ALA A 29 -2.95 -7.18 -11.26
CA ALA A 29 -3.53 -8.27 -12.03
C ALA A 29 -2.46 -9.22 -12.59
N GLN A 30 -1.39 -8.68 -13.19
CA GLN A 30 -0.27 -9.48 -13.68
C GLN A 30 0.36 -10.33 -12.57
N ARG A 31 0.59 -9.74 -11.38
CA ARG A 31 1.08 -10.47 -10.21
C ARG A 31 0.15 -11.59 -9.78
N ARG A 32 -1.16 -11.35 -9.77
CA ARG A 32 -2.17 -12.36 -9.41
C ARG A 32 -2.23 -13.49 -10.43
N VAL A 33 -2.19 -13.17 -11.73
CA VAL A 33 -2.15 -14.17 -12.81
C VAL A 33 -0.88 -15.01 -12.73
N ALA A 34 0.27 -14.41 -12.42
CA ALA A 34 1.52 -15.16 -12.23
C ALA A 34 1.44 -16.17 -11.07
N GLN A 35 0.60 -15.94 -10.06
CA GLN A 35 0.45 -16.84 -8.90
C GLN A 35 -0.68 -17.88 -9.06
N HIS A 36 -1.78 -17.50 -9.71
CA HIS A 36 -3.02 -18.31 -9.71
C HIS A 36 -3.62 -18.55 -11.11
N GLY A 37 -3.03 -18.00 -12.17
CA GLY A 37 -3.58 -18.00 -13.52
C GLY A 37 -4.76 -17.03 -13.70
N GLY A 38 -5.33 -17.03 -14.90
CA GLY A 38 -6.51 -16.21 -15.26
C GLY A 38 -6.23 -15.14 -16.32
N ASP A 39 -7.28 -14.40 -16.68
CA ASP A 39 -7.20 -13.30 -17.64
C ASP A 39 -6.80 -11.99 -16.94
N VAL A 40 -5.73 -11.36 -17.44
CA VAL A 40 -5.13 -10.16 -16.83
C VAL A 40 -6.11 -8.97 -16.90
N VAL A 41 -6.86 -8.83 -18.00
CA VAL A 41 -7.75 -7.68 -18.22
C VAL A 41 -8.97 -7.77 -17.32
N GLU A 42 -9.60 -8.94 -17.25
CA GLU A 42 -10.73 -9.23 -16.35
C GLU A 42 -10.34 -9.00 -14.89
N ILE A 43 -9.17 -9.50 -14.48
CA ILE A 43 -8.68 -9.32 -13.11
C ILE A 43 -8.36 -7.85 -12.82
N ALA A 44 -7.75 -7.12 -13.77
CA ALA A 44 -7.45 -5.70 -13.61
C ALA A 44 -8.73 -4.88 -13.46
N ARG A 45 -9.77 -5.18 -14.24
CA ARG A 45 -11.09 -4.54 -14.12
C ARG A 45 -11.72 -4.81 -12.76
N ALA A 46 -11.75 -6.07 -12.33
CA ALA A 46 -12.28 -6.44 -11.02
C ALA A 46 -11.52 -5.78 -9.85
N ILE A 47 -10.21 -5.58 -10.00
CA ILE A 47 -9.39 -4.83 -9.04
C ILE A 47 -9.79 -3.36 -9.03
N ALA A 48 -9.91 -2.71 -10.19
CA ALA A 48 -10.27 -1.30 -10.28
C ALA A 48 -11.66 -1.02 -9.69
N GLU A 49 -12.67 -1.82 -10.05
CA GLU A 49 -14.03 -1.71 -9.51
C GLU A 49 -14.05 -1.89 -7.98
N ARG A 50 -13.21 -2.81 -7.47
CA ARG A 50 -13.06 -3.00 -6.02
C ARG A 50 -12.39 -1.80 -5.36
N ASP A 51 -11.33 -1.26 -5.94
CA ASP A 51 -10.60 -0.12 -5.36
C ASP A 51 -11.48 1.15 -5.34
N GLU A 52 -12.30 1.37 -6.38
CA GLU A 52 -13.30 2.44 -6.41
C GLU A 52 -14.33 2.28 -5.29
N ARG A 53 -14.89 1.08 -5.14
CA ARG A 53 -15.81 0.78 -4.02
C ARG A 53 -15.14 0.93 -2.65
N ASP A 54 -13.90 0.51 -2.51
CA ASP A 54 -13.15 0.58 -1.26
C ASP A 54 -12.81 2.05 -0.89
N SER A 55 -12.62 2.94 -1.86
CA SER A 55 -12.31 4.37 -1.62
C SER A 55 -13.55 5.25 -1.40
N THR A 56 -14.71 4.83 -1.93
CA THR A 56 -15.98 5.57 -1.87
C THR A 56 -16.94 5.10 -0.77
N ARG A 57 -16.66 3.98 -0.11
CA ARG A 57 -17.49 3.48 1.00
C ARG A 57 -17.61 4.52 2.12
N SER A 58 -18.77 4.56 2.76
CA SER A 58 -19.06 5.52 3.84
C SER A 58 -18.38 5.18 5.16
N ASP A 59 -18.13 3.89 5.41
CA ASP A 59 -17.47 3.39 6.62
C ASP A 59 -16.04 2.96 6.32
N SER A 60 -15.06 3.49 7.05
CA SER A 60 -13.62 3.20 6.89
C SER A 60 -13.14 3.20 5.43
N PRO A 61 -13.25 4.34 4.71
CA PRO A 61 -12.83 4.41 3.31
C PRO A 61 -11.32 4.21 3.19
N LEU A 62 -10.90 3.44 2.18
CA LEU A 62 -9.49 3.31 1.82
C LEU A 62 -9.00 4.63 1.23
N ARG A 63 -8.42 5.47 2.08
CA ARG A 63 -7.90 6.79 1.70
C ARG A 63 -6.48 6.96 2.19
N GLN A 64 -5.69 7.67 1.40
CA GLN A 64 -4.41 8.17 1.84
C GLN A 64 -4.61 9.12 3.03
N MET A 65 -3.90 8.87 4.12
CA MET A 65 -3.85 9.81 5.23
C MET A 65 -2.93 10.99 4.89
N PRO A 66 -3.24 12.22 5.34
CA PRO A 66 -2.42 13.40 5.04
C PRO A 66 -0.94 13.26 5.43
N ASP A 67 -0.64 12.47 6.46
CA ASP A 67 0.70 12.23 6.99
C ASP A 67 1.33 10.90 6.53
N ALA A 68 0.65 10.15 5.65
CA ALA A 68 1.19 8.93 5.07
C ALA A 68 2.04 9.22 3.83
N VAL A 69 3.20 8.55 3.75
CA VAL A 69 4.06 8.55 2.57
C VAL A 69 3.50 7.57 1.54
N VAL A 70 3.28 8.03 0.31
CA VAL A 70 2.88 7.15 -0.78
C VAL A 70 4.10 6.45 -1.34
N VAL A 71 4.05 5.12 -1.42
CA VAL A 71 5.09 4.30 -2.04
C VAL A 71 4.47 3.55 -3.20
N ASP A 72 4.84 3.93 -4.43
CA ASP A 72 4.42 3.23 -5.64
C ASP A 72 5.29 1.99 -5.86
N THR A 73 4.64 0.84 -5.85
CA THR A 73 5.26 -0.46 -6.00
C THR A 73 5.08 -1.05 -7.39
N SER A 74 4.52 -0.30 -8.36
CA SER A 74 4.16 -0.81 -9.69
C SER A 74 5.34 -1.48 -10.40
N ASP A 75 6.49 -0.78 -10.46
CA ASP A 75 7.68 -1.25 -11.18
C ASP A 75 8.84 -1.61 -10.25
N ARG A 76 8.53 -1.92 -8.98
CA ARG A 76 9.53 -2.19 -7.95
C ARG A 76 9.48 -3.63 -7.48
N SER A 77 10.64 -4.21 -7.25
CA SER A 77 10.80 -5.48 -6.55
C SER A 77 10.49 -5.34 -5.07
N VAL A 78 10.19 -6.46 -4.41
CA VAL A 78 9.97 -6.49 -2.96
C VAL A 78 11.19 -5.95 -2.20
N ALA A 79 12.41 -6.23 -2.68
CA ALA A 79 13.64 -5.77 -2.05
C ALA A 79 13.78 -4.24 -2.09
N GLU A 80 13.45 -3.62 -3.23
CA GLU A 80 13.48 -2.16 -3.39
C GLU A 80 12.46 -1.48 -2.48
N VAL A 81 11.23 -2.01 -2.42
CA VAL A 81 10.19 -1.48 -1.53
C VAL A 81 10.60 -1.59 -0.06
N ILE A 82 11.21 -2.71 0.34
CA ILE A 82 11.72 -2.89 1.71
C ILE A 82 12.84 -1.88 2.01
N ALA A 83 13.76 -1.68 1.08
CA ALA A 83 14.88 -0.75 1.25
C ALA A 83 14.39 0.69 1.43
N GLU A 84 13.42 1.12 0.62
CA GLU A 84 12.79 2.44 0.73
C GLU A 84 12.04 2.63 2.05
N ILE A 85 11.24 1.65 2.47
CA ILE A 85 10.54 1.72 3.77
C ILE A 85 11.54 1.83 4.92
N ARG A 86 12.68 1.12 4.85
CA ARG A 86 13.75 1.23 5.86
C ARG A 86 14.39 2.62 5.85
N ALA A 87 14.64 3.21 4.69
CA ALA A 87 15.16 4.56 4.58
C ALA A 87 14.19 5.60 5.18
N LEU A 88 12.90 5.51 4.81
CA LEU A 88 11.86 6.40 5.34
C LEU A 88 11.69 6.31 6.86
N LEU A 89 11.94 5.12 7.44
CA LEU A 89 11.91 4.93 8.89
C LEU A 89 13.14 5.56 9.55
N ALA A 90 14.32 5.37 8.98
CA ALA A 90 15.56 5.94 9.51
C ALA A 90 15.55 7.48 9.49
N GLU A 91 14.95 8.09 8.47
CA GLU A 91 14.77 9.55 8.39
C GLU A 91 13.84 10.11 9.49
N ARG A 92 12.87 9.30 9.94
CA ARG A 92 11.89 9.70 10.96
C ARG A 92 12.27 9.32 12.38
N GLN A 93 13.27 8.47 12.56
CA GLN A 93 13.88 8.25 13.86
C GLN A 93 14.93 9.35 14.09
N PRO A 94 14.74 10.27 15.05
CA PRO A 94 15.82 11.17 15.43
C PRO A 94 17.03 10.32 15.85
N GLN A 95 18.21 10.65 15.34
CA GLN A 95 19.45 10.06 15.81
C GLN A 95 19.62 10.40 17.30
N GLY A 96 19.19 9.50 18.18
CA GLY A 96 19.15 9.77 19.61
C GLY A 96 18.34 8.74 20.39
N SER A 97 18.85 7.51 20.49
CA SER A 97 18.85 6.81 21.77
C SER A 97 20.16 6.05 21.86
N THR A 98 21.07 6.63 22.64
CA THR A 98 22.11 5.87 23.35
C THR A 98 21.45 4.85 24.27
#